data_AF-E9PN50-F1
#
_entry.id   AF-E9PN50-F1
#
_cell.length_a   1.000
_cell.length_b   1.000
_cell.length_c   1.000
_cell.angle_alpha   90.00
_cell.angle_beta   90.00
_cell.angle_gamma   90.00
#
_symmetry.space_group_name_H-M   'P 1'
#
loop_
_entity.id
_entity.type
_entity.pdbx_description
1 polymer ?
#
loop_
_entity_poly.entity_id
_entity_poly.type
_entity_poly.pdbx_seq_one_letter_code
_entity_poly.pdbx_strand_id
1 'polypeptide(L)'
;MATVWDEAEQDGIGEEVLKMSTEEIIQRTRLLDSEIKIMKSEVLRVTHELQAMKDKIKENSEKIKVNKTLPYLVSNVIELLDVDPNDQEEDGANIDLDSQRKGKCAVIKTSTRQGVNKDSYLILETLPTEYDSRVKAMEVDERPTEQYSDIGGLDKQIQELVEAIVLPMNHKEKFENLGIQPPKGVLMYGPPGTGKTLLARACAAQTKATFLKLAGPQLVQMFIGDGAKLVRDAFALAKEKAPSIIFIDELDAIGTK
;
A
#
# COMPACT_ATOMS: atom_id res chain seq x y z
N MET A 1 40.36 22.27 -3.83
CA MET A 1 41.10 21.01 -3.66
C MET A 1 40.07 19.90 -3.82
N ALA A 2 40.04 19.06 -4.85
CA ALA A 2 41.04 18.63 -5.81
C ALA A 2 40.47 18.69 -7.25
N THR A 3 41.34 19.05 -8.19
CA THR A 3 41.10 19.00 -9.62
C THR A 3 41.08 17.53 -10.06
N VAL A 4 39.91 17.02 -10.42
CA VAL A 4 39.69 15.66 -10.99
C VAL A 4 40.34 15.50 -12.38
N TRP A 5 41.09 16.50 -12.84
CA TRP A 5 41.66 16.59 -14.18
C TRP A 5 43.19 16.44 -14.21
N ASP A 6 43.88 16.31 -13.07
CA ASP A 6 45.33 16.54 -13.05
C ASP A 6 46.23 15.31 -13.22
N GLU A 7 45.79 14.05 -13.10
CA GLU A 7 46.79 12.96 -13.01
C GLU A 7 46.49 11.63 -13.71
N ALA A 8 45.38 11.45 -14.47
CA ALA A 8 45.04 10.12 -14.99
C ALA A 8 44.99 9.95 -16.53
N GLU A 9 44.98 11.01 -17.34
CA GLU A 9 44.79 10.89 -18.81
C GLU A 9 45.87 11.58 -19.68
N GLN A 10 46.85 12.27 -19.09
CA GLN A 10 47.89 12.96 -19.88
C GLN A 10 48.95 12.01 -20.49
N ASP A 11 49.08 10.78 -19.99
CA ASP A 11 50.16 9.87 -20.40
C ASP A 11 50.01 9.29 -21.82
N GLY A 12 48.81 9.33 -22.42
CA GLY A 12 48.59 8.87 -23.81
C GLY A 12 48.64 9.99 -24.86
N ILE A 13 48.22 11.20 -24.48
CA ILE A 13 48.01 12.32 -25.41
C ILE A 13 49.35 12.98 -25.77
N GLY A 14 50.27 13.10 -24.81
CA GLY A 14 51.58 13.73 -25.04
C GLY A 14 52.46 12.97 -26.04
N GLU A 15 52.45 11.64 -25.99
CA GLU A 15 53.29 10.80 -26.85
C GLU A 15 52.76 10.70 -28.30
N GLU A 16 51.43 10.76 -28.51
CA GLU A 16 50.82 10.87 -29.83
C GLU A 16 51.09 12.24 -30.48
N VAL A 17 51.01 13.32 -29.70
CA VAL A 17 51.25 14.70 -30.19
C VAL A 17 52.70 14.91 -30.60
N LEU A 18 53.66 14.24 -29.92
CA LEU A 18 55.08 14.24 -30.29
C LEU A 18 55.38 13.48 -31.60
N LYS A 19 54.52 12.54 -32.00
CA LYS A 19 54.68 11.72 -33.21
C LYS A 19 53.97 12.32 -34.44
N MET A 20 53.06 13.28 -34.24
CA MET A 20 52.28 13.92 -35.30
C MET A 20 52.99 15.13 -35.89
N SER A 21 52.73 15.39 -37.17
CA SER A 21 53.19 16.60 -37.83
C SER A 21 52.49 17.84 -37.27
N THR A 22 53.16 19.00 -37.31
CA THR A 22 52.56 20.28 -36.89
C THR A 22 51.27 20.62 -37.66
N GLU A 23 51.16 20.18 -38.93
CA GLU A 23 49.93 20.31 -39.72
C GLU A 23 48.77 19.44 -39.21
N GLU A 24 49.03 18.19 -38.81
CA GLU A 24 48.01 17.31 -38.23
C GLU A 24 47.48 17.86 -36.90
N ILE A 25 48.36 18.40 -36.05
CA ILE A 25 47.97 19.01 -34.77
C ILE A 25 47.05 20.22 -35.01
N ILE A 26 47.35 21.04 -36.02
CA ILE A 26 46.54 22.21 -36.39
C ILE A 26 45.18 21.80 -36.99
N GLN A 27 45.14 20.76 -37.82
CA GLN A 27 43.88 20.24 -38.35
C GLN A 27 43.01 19.64 -37.25
N ARG A 28 43.60 18.86 -36.34
CA ARG A 28 42.89 18.19 -35.25
C ARG A 28 42.35 19.18 -34.22
N THR A 29 43.09 20.25 -33.90
CA THR A 29 42.58 21.35 -33.07
C THR A 29 41.40 22.08 -33.73
N ARG A 30 41.47 22.35 -35.05
CA ARG A 30 40.33 22.95 -35.77
C ARG A 30 39.08 22.06 -35.79
N LEU A 31 39.26 20.75 -35.94
CA LEU A 31 38.16 19.78 -35.88
C LEU A 31 37.53 19.74 -34.48
N LEU A 32 38.35 19.65 -33.42
CA LEU A 32 37.88 19.67 -32.03
C LEU A 32 37.18 20.99 -31.68
N ASP A 33 37.69 22.14 -32.14
CA ASP A 33 37.02 23.43 -31.95
C ASP A 33 35.64 23.46 -32.63
N SER A 34 35.54 22.86 -33.82
CA SER A 34 34.25 22.74 -34.53
C SER A 34 33.28 21.80 -33.80
N GLU A 35 33.75 20.67 -33.29
CA GLU A 35 32.96 19.73 -32.49
C GLU A 35 32.50 20.34 -31.17
N ILE A 36 33.37 21.05 -30.45
CA ILE A 36 33.03 21.75 -29.21
C ILE A 36 31.95 22.80 -29.48
N LYS A 37 32.02 23.50 -30.62
CA LYS A 37 31.01 24.49 -31.01
C LYS A 37 29.66 23.83 -31.29
N ILE A 38 29.65 22.70 -32.00
CA ILE A 38 28.43 21.92 -32.27
C ILE A 38 27.87 21.36 -30.96
N MET A 39 28.69 20.72 -30.12
CA MET A 39 28.28 20.19 -28.83
C MET A 39 27.71 21.27 -27.91
N LYS A 40 28.33 22.46 -27.83
CA LYS A 40 27.78 23.58 -27.06
C LYS A 40 26.41 24.01 -27.58
N SER A 41 26.21 24.04 -28.89
CA SER A 41 24.91 24.37 -29.51
C SER A 41 23.85 23.31 -29.22
N GLU A 42 24.22 22.03 -29.25
CA GLU A 42 23.35 20.90 -28.92
C GLU A 42 22.95 20.92 -27.44
N VAL A 43 23.91 21.17 -26.53
CA VAL A 43 23.63 21.30 -25.10
C VAL A 43 22.66 22.46 -24.84
N LEU A 44 22.84 23.60 -25.52
CA LEU A 44 21.91 24.74 -25.42
C LEU A 44 20.52 24.40 -25.96
N ARG A 45 20.42 23.66 -27.07
CA ARG A 45 19.12 23.22 -27.62
C ARG A 45 18.41 22.28 -26.65
N VAL A 46 19.10 21.24 -26.17
CA VAL A 46 18.54 20.25 -25.25
C VAL A 46 18.13 20.89 -23.93
N THR A 47 18.90 21.84 -23.41
CA THR A 47 18.54 22.56 -22.18
C THR A 47 17.30 23.42 -22.37
N HIS A 48 17.16 24.12 -23.51
CA HIS A 48 15.94 24.86 -23.84
C HIS A 48 14.72 23.93 -24.02
N GLU A 49 14.87 22.81 -24.71
CA GLU A 49 13.80 21.81 -24.88
C GLU A 49 13.37 21.22 -23.54
N LEU A 50 14.32 20.91 -22.66
CA LEU A 50 14.07 20.38 -21.32
C LEU A 50 13.34 21.41 -20.45
N GLN A 51 13.73 22.69 -20.55
CA GLN A 51 13.03 23.77 -19.85
C GLN A 51 11.59 23.91 -20.35
N ALA A 52 11.38 23.91 -21.67
CA ALA A 52 10.04 23.97 -22.25
C ALA A 52 9.17 22.77 -21.85
N MET A 53 9.72 21.56 -21.77
CA MET A 53 8.99 20.40 -21.27
C MET A 53 8.66 20.53 -19.78
N LYS A 54 9.57 21.03 -18.95
CA LYS A 54 9.31 21.28 -17.53
C LYS A 54 8.17 22.28 -17.32
N ASP A 55 8.15 23.36 -18.09
CA ASP A 55 7.09 24.37 -17.99
C ASP A 55 5.73 23.79 -18.38
N LYS A 56 5.67 22.97 -19.44
CA LYS A 56 4.45 22.23 -19.83
C LYS A 56 3.99 21.24 -18.74
N ILE A 57 4.91 20.50 -18.13
CA ILE A 57 4.59 19.58 -17.03
C ILE A 57 4.00 20.36 -15.85
N LYS A 58 4.59 21.51 -15.50
CA LYS A 58 4.11 22.37 -14.42
C LYS A 58 2.71 22.89 -14.71
N GLU A 59 2.47 23.44 -15.89
CA GLU A 59 1.16 23.92 -16.32
C GLU A 59 0.10 22.80 -16.28
N ASN A 60 0.43 21.60 -16.78
CA ASN A 60 -0.47 20.46 -16.73
C ASN A 60 -0.75 19.99 -15.29
N SER A 61 0.26 20.01 -14.41
CA SER A 61 0.09 19.64 -13.01
C SER A 61 -0.85 20.61 -12.26
N GLU A 62 -0.78 21.90 -12.58
CA GLU A 62 -1.67 22.93 -12.02
C GLU A 62 -3.11 22.72 -12.52
N LYS A 63 -3.31 22.46 -13.82
CA LYS A 63 -4.63 22.12 -14.39
C LYS A 63 -5.24 20.88 -13.72
N ILE A 64 -4.45 19.83 -13.52
CA ILE A 64 -4.89 18.62 -12.81
C ILE A 64 -5.26 18.95 -11.37
N LYS A 65 -4.50 19.80 -10.68
CA LYS A 65 -4.76 20.19 -9.29
C LYS A 65 -6.08 20.96 -9.14
N VAL A 66 -6.42 21.83 -10.09
CA VAL A 66 -7.72 22.53 -10.13
C VAL A 66 -8.87 21.52 -10.31
N ASN A 67 -8.70 20.52 -11.17
CA ASN A 67 -9.70 19.45 -11.35
C ASN A 67 -9.78 18.50 -10.15
N LYS A 68 -8.71 18.41 -9.36
CA LYS A 68 -8.62 17.70 -8.07
C LYS A 68 -9.03 18.60 -6.88
N THR A 69 -10.00 19.49 -7.09
CA THR A 69 -10.59 20.23 -5.98
C THR A 69 -11.70 19.40 -5.35
N LEU A 70 -11.70 19.35 -4.02
CA LEU A 70 -12.81 18.82 -3.24
C LEU A 70 -14.07 19.67 -3.51
N PRO A 71 -15.29 19.10 -3.53
CA PRO A 71 -15.66 17.78 -3.01
C PRO A 71 -15.80 16.67 -4.07
N TYR A 72 -15.29 15.47 -3.78
CA TYR A 72 -15.50 14.27 -4.61
C TYR A 72 -16.72 13.47 -4.17
N LEU A 73 -17.33 12.76 -5.11
CA LEU A 73 -18.31 11.71 -4.86
C LEU A 73 -17.56 10.38 -4.65
N VAL A 74 -17.90 9.63 -3.60
CA VAL A 74 -17.36 8.28 -3.42
C VAL A 74 -18.23 7.31 -4.20
N SER A 75 -17.61 6.51 -5.07
CA SER A 75 -18.26 5.43 -5.80
C SER A 75 -17.40 4.16 -5.73
N ASN A 76 -17.92 3.00 -6.09
CA ASN A 76 -17.17 1.71 -6.02
C ASN A 76 -17.00 1.12 -7.43
N VAL A 77 -15.94 0.45 -7.91
CA VAL A 77 -15.83 -0.11 -9.32
C VAL A 77 -16.39 -1.58 -9.63
N ILE A 78 -17.31 -1.82 -10.61
CA ILE A 78 -18.30 -2.97 -10.75
C ILE A 78 -17.64 -3.99 -11.61
N GLU A 79 -17.29 -3.57 -12.81
CA GLU A 79 -16.88 -4.43 -13.87
C GLU A 79 -16.10 -3.57 -14.84
N LEU A 80 -14.98 -4.10 -15.30
CA LEU A 80 -14.22 -3.46 -16.35
C LEU A 80 -14.72 -4.09 -17.65
N LEU A 81 -15.40 -3.29 -18.46
CA LEU A 81 -15.78 -3.67 -19.81
C LEU A 81 -14.66 -3.25 -20.75
N ASP A 82 -14.04 -4.24 -21.37
CA ASP A 82 -13.19 -4.01 -22.53
C ASP A 82 -14.11 -3.97 -23.75
N VAL A 83 -14.29 -2.77 -24.33
CA VAL A 83 -15.07 -2.61 -25.57
C VAL A 83 -14.12 -2.84 -26.73
N ASP A 84 -14.30 -3.96 -27.45
CA ASP A 84 -13.58 -4.21 -28.68
C ASP A 84 -14.16 -3.36 -29.81
N PRO A 85 -13.34 -2.60 -30.56
CA PRO A 85 -13.82 -1.72 -31.63
C PRO A 85 -14.35 -2.46 -32.87
N ASN A 86 -14.32 -3.80 -32.87
CA ASN A 86 -14.79 -4.63 -33.99
C ASN A 86 -16.30 -4.91 -33.97
N ASP A 87 -17.03 -4.53 -32.90
CA ASP A 87 -18.48 -4.79 -32.79
C ASP A 87 -19.37 -3.66 -33.35
N GLN A 88 -18.80 -2.61 -33.94
CA GLN A 88 -19.56 -1.55 -34.62
C GLN A 88 -19.37 -1.67 -36.14
N GLU A 89 -20.22 -2.46 -36.78
CA GLU A 89 -20.48 -2.33 -38.22
C GLU A 89 -21.17 -0.98 -38.49
N GLU A 90 -20.69 -0.34 -39.56
CA GLU A 90 -21.18 0.85 -40.26
C GLU A 90 -22.58 1.35 -39.88
N ASP A 91 -22.66 2.49 -39.18
CA ASP A 91 -23.81 3.38 -39.33
C ASP A 91 -23.46 4.85 -39.01
N GLY A 92 -23.69 5.72 -40.01
CA GLY A 92 -23.96 7.15 -39.80
C GLY A 92 -22.78 8.14 -39.80
N ALA A 93 -22.90 9.17 -40.64
CA ALA A 93 -21.98 10.31 -40.70
C ALA A 93 -21.91 11.06 -39.35
N ASN A 94 -20.69 11.35 -38.89
CA ASN A 94 -20.29 11.84 -37.56
C ASN A 94 -20.40 10.80 -36.44
N ILE A 95 -19.53 9.78 -36.51
CA ILE A 95 -19.17 9.00 -35.35
C ILE A 95 -18.23 9.87 -34.50
N ASP A 96 -18.70 10.29 -33.33
CA ASP A 96 -17.91 10.99 -32.32
C ASP A 96 -16.56 10.28 -32.08
N LEU A 97 -15.50 11.04 -31.77
CA LEU A 97 -14.16 10.53 -31.43
C LEU A 97 -14.16 9.51 -30.26
N ASP A 98 -15.31 9.23 -29.65
CA ASP A 98 -15.48 8.22 -28.61
C ASP A 98 -15.39 6.78 -29.15
N SER A 99 -15.80 6.51 -30.40
CA SER A 99 -15.67 5.16 -31.00
C SER A 99 -14.24 4.78 -31.40
N GLN A 100 -13.30 5.74 -31.41
CA GLN A 100 -11.87 5.46 -31.64
C GLN A 100 -11.06 5.34 -30.34
N ARG A 101 -11.65 5.61 -29.19
CA ARG A 101 -10.96 5.39 -27.93
C ARG A 101 -10.90 3.89 -27.66
N LYS A 102 -9.71 3.30 -27.82
CA LYS A 102 -9.28 2.12 -27.04
C LYS A 102 -9.25 2.52 -25.56
N GLY A 103 -10.42 2.70 -24.96
CA GLY A 103 -10.60 3.10 -23.58
C GLY A 103 -11.11 1.91 -22.79
N LYS A 104 -10.44 1.58 -21.68
CA LYS A 104 -11.00 0.66 -20.69
C LYS A 104 -12.21 1.34 -20.07
N CYS A 105 -13.40 0.84 -20.34
CA CYS A 105 -14.62 1.33 -19.70
C CYS A 105 -14.75 0.63 -18.33
N ALA A 106 -14.89 1.41 -17.26
CA ALA A 106 -15.11 0.89 -15.93
C ALA A 106 -16.57 1.10 -15.52
N VAL A 107 -17.36 0.04 -15.47
CA VAL A 107 -18.63 -0.06 -14.75
C VAL A 107 -18.31 -0.16 -13.25
N ILE A 108 -19.18 0.29 -12.31
CA ILE A 108 -18.84 0.69 -10.91
C ILE A 108 -19.62 -0.02 -9.67
N LYS A 109 -19.07 -1.03 -8.85
CA LYS A 109 -19.40 -2.04 -7.73
C LYS A 109 -18.17 -2.37 -6.80
N THR A 110 -18.30 -3.34 -5.90
CA THR A 110 -18.10 -3.21 -4.46
C THR A 110 -16.79 -3.74 -3.87
N SER A 111 -15.63 -3.55 -4.49
CA SER A 111 -14.35 -3.95 -3.86
C SER A 111 -13.40 -2.80 -3.59
N THR A 112 -13.41 -1.76 -4.42
CA THR A 112 -12.52 -0.62 -4.29
C THR A 112 -13.36 0.64 -4.32
N ARG A 113 -13.11 1.55 -3.36
CA ARG A 113 -13.75 2.86 -3.31
C ARG A 113 -12.91 3.82 -4.14
N GLN A 114 -13.54 4.65 -4.96
CA GLN A 114 -12.88 5.68 -5.76
C GLN A 114 -13.48 7.04 -5.46
N GLY A 115 -12.61 8.06 -5.46
CA GLY A 115 -13.00 9.44 -5.56
C GLY A 115 -13.35 9.75 -7.01
N VAL A 116 -14.62 10.06 -7.24
CA VAL A 116 -15.20 10.40 -8.53
C VAL A 116 -15.52 11.90 -8.54
N ASN A 117 -15.20 12.60 -9.62
CA ASN A 117 -15.60 14.00 -9.76
C ASN A 117 -17.13 14.10 -9.89
N LYS A 118 -17.76 15.07 -9.21
CA LYS A 118 -19.23 15.19 -9.16
C LYS A 118 -19.88 15.51 -10.51
N ASP A 119 -19.18 16.25 -11.37
CA ASP A 119 -19.75 16.76 -12.62
C ASP A 119 -19.37 15.90 -13.82
N SER A 120 -18.14 15.36 -13.83
CA SER A 120 -17.58 14.62 -14.97
C SER A 120 -17.52 13.11 -14.78
N TYR A 121 -17.88 12.61 -13.59
CA TYR A 121 -17.80 11.18 -13.22
C TYR A 121 -16.44 10.52 -13.49
N LEU A 122 -15.38 11.31 -13.58
CA LEU A 122 -14.01 10.82 -13.76
C LEU A 122 -13.48 10.23 -12.46
N ILE A 123 -12.88 9.04 -12.55
CA ILE A 123 -12.13 8.43 -11.45
C ILE A 123 -10.84 9.23 -11.25
N LEU A 124 -10.72 9.92 -10.11
CA LEU A 124 -9.58 10.77 -9.79
C LEU A 124 -8.55 10.06 -8.92
N GLU A 125 -9.03 9.26 -7.97
CA GLU A 125 -8.21 8.61 -6.95
C GLU A 125 -8.85 7.33 -6.46
N THR A 126 -8.04 6.32 -6.15
CA THR A 126 -8.50 5.13 -5.43
C THR A 126 -8.35 5.37 -3.95
N LEU A 127 -9.46 5.33 -3.22
CA LEU A 127 -9.50 5.50 -1.77
C LEU A 127 -9.19 4.16 -1.08
N PRO A 128 -8.55 4.18 0.10
CA PRO A 128 -8.36 2.97 0.89
C PRO A 128 -9.71 2.36 1.27
N THR A 129 -9.70 1.04 1.48
CA THR A 129 -10.87 0.30 1.97
C THR A 129 -11.23 0.82 3.35
N GLU A 130 -12.46 1.31 3.49
CA GLU A 130 -12.96 1.80 4.77
C GLU A 130 -13.85 0.73 5.41
N TYR A 131 -13.48 0.32 6.62
CA TYR A 131 -14.27 -0.54 7.47
C TYR A 131 -15.32 0.25 8.26
N ASP A 132 -16.33 -0.45 8.74
CA ASP A 132 -17.35 0.10 9.63
C ASP A 132 -16.71 0.81 10.84
N SER A 133 -17.23 1.97 11.21
CA SER A 133 -16.73 2.75 12.34
C SER A 133 -16.79 1.98 13.66
N ARG A 134 -17.71 1.02 13.79
CA ARG A 134 -17.77 0.11 14.94
C ARG A 134 -16.57 -0.82 15.01
N VAL A 135 -16.08 -1.32 13.87
CA VAL A 135 -14.90 -2.18 13.80
C VAL A 135 -13.64 -1.39 14.10
N LYS A 136 -13.54 -0.13 13.63
CA LYS A 136 -12.46 0.77 14.03
C LYS A 136 -12.45 1.03 15.53
N ALA A 137 -13.61 1.15 16.16
CA ALA A 137 -13.72 1.30 17.61
C ALA A 137 -13.40 0.02 18.42
N MET A 138 -13.34 -1.15 17.78
CA MET A 138 -12.90 -2.40 18.42
C MET A 138 -11.38 -2.54 18.47
N GLU A 139 -10.67 -1.72 17.69
CA GLU A 139 -9.23 -1.60 17.81
C GLU A 139 -8.89 -0.96 19.14
N VAL A 140 -8.03 -1.64 19.90
CA VAL A 140 -7.57 -1.14 21.18
C VAL A 140 -6.36 -0.23 20.94
N ASP A 141 -6.61 1.08 20.86
CA ASP A 141 -5.56 2.11 20.73
C ASP A 141 -4.68 2.20 21.99
N GLU A 142 -5.26 1.97 23.17
CA GLU A 142 -4.55 1.99 24.45
C GLU A 142 -4.08 0.61 24.85
N ARG A 143 -2.76 0.40 24.82
CA ARG A 143 -2.15 -0.86 25.25
C ARG A 143 -2.48 -1.14 26.72
N PRO A 144 -3.06 -2.30 27.04
CA PRO A 144 -3.11 -2.76 28.41
C PRO A 144 -1.69 -2.85 28.97
N THR A 145 -1.49 -2.45 30.23
CA THR A 145 -0.19 -2.45 30.91
C THR A 145 -0.01 -3.65 31.85
N GLU A 146 -1.01 -4.54 31.93
CA GLU A 146 -0.98 -5.69 32.84
C GLU A 146 0.13 -6.68 32.48
N GLN A 147 0.85 -7.17 33.48
CA GLN A 147 1.92 -8.16 33.31
C GLN A 147 1.48 -9.55 33.81
N TYR A 148 2.15 -10.61 33.35
CA TYR A 148 1.89 -11.97 33.86
C TYR A 148 2.22 -12.11 35.35
N SER A 149 3.08 -11.25 35.90
CA SER A 149 3.37 -11.19 37.35
C SER A 149 2.15 -10.83 38.19
N ASP A 150 1.17 -10.14 37.60
CA ASP A 150 -0.03 -9.68 38.30
C ASP A 150 -1.10 -10.79 38.39
N ILE A 151 -0.86 -11.94 37.74
CA ILE A 151 -1.78 -13.07 37.68
C ILE A 151 -1.26 -14.20 38.56
N GLY A 152 -1.86 -14.39 39.73
CA GLY A 152 -1.44 -15.42 40.67
C GLY A 152 -2.05 -16.80 40.39
N GLY A 153 -1.23 -17.86 40.52
CA GLY A 153 -1.69 -19.25 40.63
C GLY A 153 -2.15 -19.93 39.34
N LEU A 154 -1.94 -19.30 38.18
CA LEU A 154 -2.34 -19.78 36.86
C LEU A 154 -1.15 -20.04 35.92
N ASP A 155 0.03 -20.35 36.48
CA ASP A 155 1.29 -20.47 35.72
C ASP A 155 1.21 -21.47 34.58
N LYS A 156 0.53 -22.61 34.80
CA LYS A 156 0.35 -23.63 33.77
C LYS A 156 -0.48 -23.11 32.59
N GLN A 157 -1.58 -22.41 32.87
CA GLN A 157 -2.47 -21.85 31.86
C GLN A 157 -1.81 -20.68 31.11
N ILE A 158 -1.00 -19.87 31.80
CA ILE A 158 -0.19 -18.82 31.18
C ILE A 158 0.79 -19.46 30.19
N GLN A 159 1.50 -20.52 30.59
CA GLN A 159 2.45 -21.20 29.73
C GLN A 159 1.77 -21.78 28.47
N GLU A 160 0.65 -22.50 28.63
CA GLU A 160 -0.11 -23.06 27.50
C GLU A 160 -0.59 -21.98 26.52
N LEU A 161 -1.04 -20.82 27.04
CA LEU A 161 -1.46 -19.69 26.21
C LEU A 161 -0.28 -19.07 25.45
N VAL A 162 0.86 -18.88 26.13
CA VAL A 162 2.07 -18.30 25.54
C VAL A 162 2.63 -19.21 24.44
N GLU A 163 2.67 -20.51 24.68
CA GLU A 163 3.10 -21.48 23.67
C GLU A 163 2.15 -21.53 22.46
N ALA A 164 0.85 -21.35 22.66
CA ALA A 164 -0.11 -21.36 21.57
C ALA A 164 -0.11 -20.06 20.74
N ILE A 165 0.06 -18.89 21.36
CA ILE A 165 -0.11 -17.59 20.68
C ILE A 165 1.23 -16.93 20.36
N VAL A 166 2.15 -16.88 21.33
CA VAL A 166 3.41 -16.14 21.22
C VAL A 166 4.45 -16.93 20.42
N LEU A 167 4.47 -18.25 20.58
CA LEU A 167 5.44 -19.10 19.88
C LEU A 167 5.30 -19.04 18.35
N PRO A 168 4.08 -19.13 17.75
CA PRO A 168 3.90 -18.97 16.31
C PRO A 168 4.22 -17.56 15.80
N MET A 169 4.10 -16.54 16.64
CA MET A 169 4.44 -15.16 16.25
C MET A 169 5.95 -14.96 16.15
N ASN A 170 6.70 -15.45 17.14
CA ASN A 170 8.14 -15.19 17.23
C ASN A 170 9.00 -16.22 16.48
N HIS A 171 8.55 -17.48 16.36
CA HIS A 171 9.37 -18.58 15.85
C HIS A 171 8.63 -19.44 14.81
N LYS A 172 8.22 -18.83 13.69
CA LYS A 172 7.56 -19.55 12.59
C LYS A 172 8.41 -20.70 12.02
N GLU A 173 9.72 -20.51 11.95
CA GLU A 173 10.68 -21.50 11.43
C GLU A 173 10.63 -22.83 12.20
N LYS A 174 10.35 -22.82 13.51
CA LYS A 174 10.22 -24.06 14.30
C LYS A 174 9.03 -24.91 13.85
N PHE A 175 7.93 -24.26 13.46
CA PHE A 175 6.73 -24.95 12.95
C PHE A 175 6.96 -25.46 11.52
N GLU A 176 7.64 -24.68 10.69
CA GLU A 176 7.98 -25.07 9.30
C GLU A 176 8.95 -26.26 9.27
N ASN A 177 10.00 -26.25 10.09
CA ASN A 177 10.97 -27.34 10.18
C ASN A 177 10.35 -28.65 10.70
N LEU A 178 9.37 -28.55 11.59
CA LEU A 178 8.64 -29.70 12.11
C LEU A 178 7.49 -30.15 11.19
N GLY A 179 7.12 -29.32 10.20
CA GLY A 179 6.04 -29.61 9.26
C GLY A 179 4.64 -29.57 9.86
N ILE A 180 4.46 -28.91 11.00
CA ILE A 180 3.16 -28.82 11.70
C ILE A 180 2.54 -27.42 11.55
N GLN A 181 1.20 -27.37 11.52
CA GLN A 181 0.48 -26.10 11.51
C GLN A 181 0.33 -25.56 12.94
N PRO A 182 0.51 -24.26 13.17
CA PRO A 182 0.27 -23.66 14.48
C PRO A 182 -1.21 -23.77 14.87
N PRO A 183 -1.52 -23.82 16.18
CA PRO A 183 -2.91 -23.83 16.65
C PRO A 183 -3.62 -22.54 16.21
N LYS A 184 -4.87 -22.68 15.74
CA LYS A 184 -5.64 -21.57 15.16
C LYS A 184 -6.32 -20.65 16.19
N GLY A 185 -6.36 -21.06 17.46
CA GLY A 185 -7.00 -20.30 18.53
C GLY A 185 -6.99 -21.07 19.84
N VAL A 186 -7.25 -20.35 20.93
CA VAL A 186 -7.33 -20.89 22.29
C VAL A 186 -8.70 -20.54 22.87
N LEU A 187 -9.34 -21.50 23.53
CA LEU A 187 -10.59 -21.28 24.25
C LEU A 187 -10.33 -21.32 25.75
N MET A 188 -10.71 -20.24 26.45
CA MET A 188 -10.65 -20.17 27.90
C MET A 188 -12.05 -20.30 28.49
N TYR A 189 -12.25 -21.30 29.35
CA TYR A 189 -13.52 -21.52 30.04
C TYR A 189 -13.30 -21.72 31.54
N GLY A 190 -14.34 -21.50 32.34
CA GLY A 190 -14.34 -21.75 33.78
C GLY A 190 -15.30 -20.83 34.52
N PRO A 191 -15.38 -20.92 35.85
CA PRO A 191 -16.22 -20.06 36.67
C PRO A 191 -15.94 -18.55 36.43
N PRO A 192 -16.93 -17.67 36.61
CA PRO A 192 -16.68 -16.23 36.59
C PRO A 192 -15.70 -15.84 37.72
N GLY A 193 -14.86 -14.83 37.47
CA GLY A 193 -13.89 -14.34 38.47
C GLY A 193 -12.51 -15.02 38.46
N THR A 194 -12.27 -16.03 37.61
CA THR A 194 -10.94 -16.70 37.50
C THR A 194 -9.92 -15.96 36.63
N GLY A 195 -10.10 -14.66 36.36
CA GLY A 195 -9.12 -13.85 35.63
C GLY A 195 -8.97 -14.11 34.12
N LYS A 196 -9.93 -14.76 33.44
CA LYS A 196 -9.87 -15.03 31.98
C LYS A 196 -9.65 -13.76 31.14
N THR A 197 -10.42 -12.72 31.40
CA THR A 197 -10.28 -11.42 30.71
C THR A 197 -8.96 -10.74 31.06
N LEU A 198 -8.45 -10.93 32.29
CA LEU A 198 -7.16 -10.36 32.72
C LEU A 198 -5.99 -11.03 31.99
N LEU A 199 -6.04 -12.36 31.83
CA LEU A 199 -5.05 -13.15 31.09
C LEU A 199 -4.96 -12.69 29.62
N ALA A 200 -6.11 -12.45 28.99
CA ALA A 200 -6.17 -11.97 27.60
C ALA A 200 -5.50 -10.60 27.44
N ARG A 201 -5.75 -9.67 28.37
CA ARG A 201 -5.13 -8.34 28.34
C ARG A 201 -3.63 -8.39 28.59
N ALA A 202 -3.17 -9.18 29.56
CA ALA A 202 -1.74 -9.38 29.80
C ALA A 202 -1.04 -9.99 28.56
N CYS A 203 -1.70 -10.91 27.85
CA CYS A 203 -1.18 -11.46 26.59
C CYS A 203 -1.09 -10.42 25.47
N ALA A 204 -2.06 -9.50 25.39
CA ALA A 204 -2.05 -8.40 24.43
C ALA A 204 -0.93 -7.39 24.74
N ALA A 205 -0.70 -7.10 26.02
CA ALA A 205 0.35 -6.20 26.49
C ALA A 205 1.75 -6.67 26.07
N GLN A 206 2.01 -7.99 26.16
CA GLN A 206 3.35 -8.54 25.91
C GLN A 206 3.67 -8.81 24.45
N THR A 207 2.68 -9.19 23.63
CA THR A 207 2.93 -9.58 22.24
C THR A 207 3.21 -8.40 21.31
N LYS A 208 2.89 -7.16 21.72
CA LYS A 208 2.95 -5.95 20.87
C LYS A 208 2.20 -6.09 19.53
N ALA A 209 1.34 -7.10 19.40
CA ALA A 209 0.50 -7.34 18.23
C ALA A 209 -0.73 -6.43 18.27
N THR A 210 -1.37 -6.22 17.13
CA THR A 210 -2.64 -5.47 17.08
C THR A 210 -3.71 -6.28 17.80
N PHE A 211 -4.25 -5.74 18.89
CA PHE A 211 -5.28 -6.40 19.68
C PHE A 211 -6.67 -5.86 19.32
N LEU A 212 -7.54 -6.74 18.82
CA LEU A 212 -8.92 -6.43 18.50
C LEU A 212 -9.81 -7.04 19.58
N LYS A 213 -10.50 -6.19 20.35
CA LYS A 213 -11.43 -6.64 21.38
C LYS A 213 -12.84 -6.66 20.80
N LEU A 214 -13.47 -7.83 20.85
CA LEU A 214 -14.81 -8.06 20.37
C LEU A 214 -15.65 -8.65 21.50
N ALA A 215 -16.75 -8.00 21.88
CA ALA A 215 -17.68 -8.58 22.84
C ALA A 215 -18.81 -9.31 22.11
N GLY A 216 -19.17 -10.53 22.54
CA GLY A 216 -20.21 -11.35 21.94
C GLY A 216 -21.54 -10.60 21.71
N PRO A 217 -22.06 -9.84 22.68
CA PRO A 217 -23.27 -9.04 22.49
C PRO A 217 -23.17 -7.97 21.39
N GLN A 218 -21.98 -7.47 21.04
CA GLN A 218 -21.80 -6.49 19.96
C GLN A 218 -22.09 -7.08 18.58
N LEU A 219 -22.00 -8.41 18.44
CA LEU A 219 -22.33 -9.09 17.19
C LEU A 219 -23.84 -9.21 16.96
N VAL A 220 -24.64 -9.12 18.02
CA VAL A 220 -26.09 -9.21 17.94
C VAL A 220 -26.63 -7.84 17.55
N GLN A 221 -27.14 -7.73 16.33
CA GLN A 221 -27.67 -6.48 15.77
C GLN A 221 -29.16 -6.62 15.46
N MET A 222 -29.90 -5.51 15.52
CA MET A 222 -31.33 -5.48 15.21
C MET A 222 -31.62 -5.81 13.74
N PHE A 223 -30.68 -5.49 12.85
CA PHE A 223 -30.80 -5.74 11.42
C PHE A 223 -30.17 -7.07 11.04
N ILE A 224 -30.87 -7.82 10.19
CA ILE A 224 -30.42 -9.12 9.69
C ILE A 224 -29.17 -8.93 8.84
N GLY A 225 -28.11 -9.67 9.16
CA GLY A 225 -26.87 -9.68 8.38
C GLY A 225 -25.83 -8.64 8.80
N ASP A 226 -26.18 -7.62 9.59
CA ASP A 226 -25.24 -6.62 10.08
C ASP A 226 -24.17 -7.25 10.99
N GLY A 227 -24.57 -8.17 11.87
CA GLY A 227 -23.62 -8.91 12.70
C GLY A 227 -22.62 -9.71 11.85
N ALA A 228 -23.08 -10.39 10.80
CA ALA A 228 -22.22 -11.17 9.91
C ALA A 228 -21.31 -10.29 9.03
N LYS A 229 -21.74 -9.08 8.69
CA LYS A 229 -20.90 -8.09 8.03
C LYS A 229 -19.80 -7.60 8.98
N LEU A 230 -20.16 -7.28 10.22
CA LEU A 230 -19.22 -6.81 11.24
C LEU A 230 -18.11 -7.84 11.52
N VAL A 231 -18.47 -9.13 11.64
CA VAL A 231 -17.49 -10.20 11.80
C VAL A 231 -16.52 -10.26 10.61
N ARG A 232 -17.04 -10.21 9.38
CA ARG A 232 -16.20 -10.21 8.16
C ARG A 232 -15.26 -9.02 8.11
N ASP A 233 -15.75 -7.84 8.43
CA ASP A 233 -14.96 -6.60 8.45
C ASP A 233 -13.88 -6.65 9.55
N ALA A 234 -14.18 -7.21 10.72
CA ALA A 234 -13.20 -7.41 11.80
C ALA A 234 -12.06 -8.36 11.39
N PHE A 235 -12.37 -9.48 10.73
CA PHE A 235 -11.35 -10.39 10.21
C PHE A 235 -10.54 -9.77 9.06
N ALA A 236 -11.17 -8.96 8.21
CA ALA A 236 -10.49 -8.24 7.14
C ALA A 236 -9.50 -7.21 7.71
N LEU A 237 -9.92 -6.42 8.70
CA LEU A 237 -9.05 -5.48 9.40
C LEU A 237 -7.89 -6.20 10.09
N ALA A 238 -8.15 -7.34 10.75
CA ALA A 238 -7.12 -8.15 11.39
C ALA A 238 -6.08 -8.68 10.39
N LYS A 239 -6.50 -9.01 9.16
CA LYS A 239 -5.61 -9.46 8.08
C LYS A 239 -4.74 -8.32 7.55
N GLU A 240 -5.28 -7.12 7.43
CA GLU A 240 -4.52 -5.92 7.03
C GLU A 240 -3.48 -5.55 8.09
N LYS A 241 -3.82 -5.71 9.37
CA LYS A 241 -2.95 -5.40 10.52
C LYS A 241 -2.17 -6.60 11.07
N ALA A 242 -1.80 -7.57 10.22
CA ALA A 242 -1.03 -8.73 10.67
C ALA A 242 0.38 -8.31 11.16
N PRO A 243 0.86 -8.76 12.33
CA PRO A 243 0.27 -9.75 13.26
C PRO A 243 -0.80 -9.17 14.20
N SER A 244 -1.95 -9.85 14.28
CA SER A 244 -3.10 -9.42 15.09
C SER A 244 -3.67 -10.55 15.95
N ILE A 245 -4.29 -10.18 17.06
CA ILE A 245 -4.98 -11.08 18.01
C ILE A 245 -6.42 -10.58 18.15
N ILE A 246 -7.38 -11.44 17.85
CA ILE A 246 -8.80 -11.17 18.06
C ILE A 246 -9.23 -11.84 19.36
N PHE A 247 -9.66 -11.04 20.33
CA PHE A 247 -10.22 -11.54 21.58
C PHE A 247 -11.74 -11.41 21.56
N ILE A 248 -12.42 -12.55 21.72
CA ILE A 248 -13.89 -12.62 21.79
C ILE A 248 -14.28 -12.89 23.24
N ASP A 249 -14.91 -11.92 23.90
CA ASP A 249 -15.49 -12.08 25.24
C ASP A 249 -16.96 -12.50 25.13
N GLU A 250 -17.49 -13.17 26.16
CA GLU A 250 -18.92 -13.58 26.23
C GLU A 250 -19.41 -14.34 24.98
N LEU A 251 -18.68 -15.40 24.58
CA LEU A 251 -19.02 -16.22 23.43
C LEU A 251 -20.38 -16.95 23.58
N ASP A 252 -20.84 -17.13 24.81
CA ASP A 252 -22.16 -17.68 25.15
C ASP A 252 -23.31 -16.85 24.57
N ALA A 253 -23.14 -15.54 24.41
CA ALA A 253 -24.14 -14.65 23.81
C ALA A 253 -24.49 -15.02 22.34
N ILE A 254 -23.56 -15.64 21.61
CA ILE A 254 -23.75 -16.05 20.21
C ILE A 254 -23.82 -17.58 20.03
N GLY A 255 -23.45 -18.34 21.06
CA GLY A 255 -23.26 -19.79 21.00
C GLY A 255 -24.53 -20.63 21.19
N THR A 256 -25.71 -20.01 21.25
CA THR A 256 -26.96 -20.77 21.46
C THR A 256 -27.46 -21.33 20.13
N LYS A 257 -27.08 -22.56 19.82
CA LYS A 257 -27.75 -23.40 18.83
C LYS A 257 -27.82 -24.85 19.30
#